data_AF-A0A960T343-F1
#
_entry.id   AF-A0A960T343-F1
#
_cell.length_a   1.000
_cell.length_b   1.000
_cell.length_c   1.000
_cell.angle_alpha   90.00
_cell.angle_beta   90.00
_cell.angle_gamma   90.00
#
_symmetry.space_group_name_H-M   'P 1'
#
loop_
_entity.id
_entity.type
_entity.pdbx_description
1 polymer ?
#
loop_
_entity_poly.entity_id
_entity_poly.type
_entity_poly.pdbx_seq_one_letter_code
_entity_poly.pdbx_strand_id
1 'polypeptide(L)'
;MRFFIAAAIAYLAATASGAPEPKPNIVILYADDLGYGDVSCYNANRVRIATPHIDRLAAQGMRFTDGHSSSGVCSPSRYTLLTGRYHWRSRLQRGIVGLWERPLIAADRLTVGSLAQKHGYRTACVGKWHLGWDWPIPDGQKKFFQTGGYGGKKDLAATDAHRAAWRAAFSQPIPGGPLAAGFGEYFGT
;
A
#
# COMPACT_ATOMS: atom_id res chain seq x y z
N MET A 1 -49.64 62.86 -10.65
CA MET A 1 -49.84 61.39 -10.70
C MET A 1 -48.48 60.75 -10.95
N ARG A 2 -47.86 60.11 -9.94
CA ARG A 2 -46.52 59.51 -10.05
C ARG A 2 -46.68 58.04 -10.46
N PHE A 3 -46.25 57.68 -11.66
CA PHE A 3 -46.19 56.28 -12.10
C PHE A 3 -44.88 55.67 -11.64
N PHE A 4 -44.94 54.68 -10.76
CA PHE A 4 -43.79 53.85 -10.39
C PHE A 4 -43.74 52.65 -11.34
N ILE A 5 -42.69 52.56 -12.16
CA ILE A 5 -42.39 51.37 -12.95
C ILE A 5 -41.61 50.42 -12.04
N ALA A 6 -42.26 49.34 -11.59
CA ALA A 6 -41.59 48.25 -10.90
C ALA A 6 -40.96 47.32 -11.96
N ALA A 7 -39.64 47.42 -12.13
CA ALA A 7 -38.89 46.45 -12.91
C ALA A 7 -38.72 45.16 -12.08
N ALA A 8 -39.44 44.11 -12.46
CA ALA A 8 -39.23 42.79 -11.90
C ALA A 8 -37.93 42.20 -12.47
N ILE A 9 -36.87 42.20 -11.66
CA ILE A 9 -35.64 41.47 -11.97
C ILE A 9 -35.92 39.99 -11.68
N ALA A 10 -36.20 39.21 -12.73
CA ALA A 10 -36.25 37.77 -12.63
C ALA A 10 -34.82 37.26 -12.38
N TYR A 11 -34.53 36.88 -11.13
CA TYR A 11 -33.32 36.15 -10.79
C TYR A 11 -33.43 34.75 -11.42
N LEU A 12 -32.87 34.56 -12.62
CA LEU A 12 -32.61 33.22 -13.15
C LEU A 12 -31.55 32.60 -12.23
N ALA A 13 -32.00 31.87 -11.21
CA ALA A 13 -31.17 30.91 -10.52
C ALA A 13 -30.81 29.82 -11.54
N ALA A 14 -29.70 30.01 -12.24
CA ALA A 14 -29.07 28.95 -13.01
C ALA A 14 -28.65 27.87 -12.00
N THR A 15 -29.54 26.91 -11.77
CA THR A 15 -29.18 25.65 -11.12
C THR A 15 -28.20 24.98 -12.06
N ALA A 16 -26.91 25.22 -11.84
CA ALA A 16 -25.85 24.43 -12.42
C ALA A 16 -26.02 23.00 -11.91
N SER A 17 -26.84 22.22 -12.61
CA SER A 17 -26.90 20.77 -12.48
C SER A 17 -25.62 20.22 -13.11
N GLY A 18 -24.48 20.51 -12.49
CA GLY A 18 -23.25 19.79 -12.75
C GLY A 18 -23.46 18.38 -12.22
N ALA A 19 -23.69 17.42 -13.11
CA ALA A 19 -23.56 16.01 -12.74
C ALA A 19 -22.21 15.86 -12.03
N PRO A 20 -22.13 15.15 -10.88
CA PRO A 20 -20.87 14.96 -10.18
C PRO A 20 -19.84 14.43 -11.18
N GLU A 21 -18.70 15.11 -11.33
CA GLU A 21 -17.66 14.58 -12.21
C GLU A 21 -17.30 13.17 -11.76
N PRO A 22 -17.23 12.20 -12.69
CA PRO A 22 -16.88 10.85 -12.35
C PRO A 22 -15.49 10.85 -11.72
N LYS A 23 -15.39 10.23 -10.53
CA LYS A 23 -14.12 10.09 -9.82
C LYS A 23 -13.14 9.27 -10.67
N PRO A 24 -11.86 9.68 -10.78
CA PRO A 24 -10.88 8.93 -11.56
C PRO A 24 -10.56 7.60 -10.88
N ASN A 25 -10.21 6.56 -11.64
CA ASN A 25 -9.62 5.35 -11.06
C ASN A 25 -8.16 5.61 -10.69
N ILE A 26 -7.77 5.25 -9.46
CA ILE A 26 -6.40 5.44 -8.97
C ILE A 26 -5.72 4.07 -8.89
N VAL A 27 -4.62 3.90 -9.63
CA VAL A 27 -3.81 2.67 -9.64
C VAL A 27 -2.38 3.02 -9.24
N ILE A 28 -1.90 2.41 -8.15
CA ILE A 28 -0.52 2.57 -7.68
C ILE A 28 0.26 1.29 -8.01
N LEU A 29 1.21 1.41 -8.94
CA LEU A 29 2.16 0.34 -9.23
C LEU A 29 3.42 0.55 -8.37
N TYR A 30 3.70 -0.39 -7.48
CA TYR A 30 4.81 -0.27 -6.52
C TYR A 30 5.77 -1.44 -6.64
N ALA A 31 6.82 -1.25 -7.45
CA ALA A 31 7.86 -2.24 -7.67
C ALA A 31 8.72 -2.46 -6.41
N ASP A 32 9.24 -3.68 -6.25
CA ASP A 32 10.11 -4.09 -5.15
C ASP A 32 11.54 -4.22 -5.69
N ASP A 33 12.49 -3.53 -5.08
CA ASP A 33 13.92 -3.53 -5.43
C ASP A 33 14.25 -3.16 -6.89
N LEU A 34 13.45 -2.28 -7.51
CA LEU A 34 13.72 -1.70 -8.83
C LEU A 34 14.66 -0.49 -8.71
N GLY A 35 15.83 -0.56 -9.33
CA GLY A 35 16.81 0.51 -9.40
C GLY A 35 16.46 1.58 -10.44
N TYR A 36 16.96 2.79 -10.23
CA TYR A 36 16.75 3.93 -11.15
C TYR A 36 17.21 3.63 -12.58
N GLY A 37 18.28 2.84 -12.73
CA GLY A 37 18.85 2.48 -14.04
C GLY A 37 18.27 1.25 -14.70
N ASP A 38 17.25 0.61 -14.12
CA ASP A 38 16.73 -0.68 -14.60
C ASP A 38 15.69 -0.55 -15.71
N VAL A 39 15.16 0.66 -15.94
CA VAL A 39 14.12 0.94 -16.95
C VAL A 39 14.71 1.77 -18.08
N SER A 40 14.43 1.39 -19.34
CA SER A 40 15.03 2.03 -20.53
C SER A 40 14.75 3.53 -20.61
N CYS A 41 13.56 3.97 -20.17
CA CYS A 41 13.25 5.39 -20.11
C CYS A 41 14.18 6.20 -19.19
N TYR A 42 14.92 5.61 -18.25
CA TYR A 42 15.91 6.30 -17.41
C TYR A 42 17.36 6.02 -17.79
N ASN A 43 17.65 4.93 -18.50
CA ASN A 43 19.02 4.56 -18.87
C ASN A 43 19.10 3.72 -20.16
N ALA A 44 18.66 4.30 -21.28
CA ALA A 44 18.56 3.61 -22.57
C ALA A 44 19.86 2.91 -23.02
N ASN A 45 21.04 3.41 -22.64
CA ASN A 45 22.32 2.90 -23.11
C ASN A 45 22.86 1.70 -22.30
N ARG A 46 22.29 1.39 -21.13
CA ARG A 46 22.82 0.33 -20.23
C ARG A 46 21.77 -0.67 -19.76
N VAL A 47 20.50 -0.45 -20.07
CA VAL A 47 19.42 -1.36 -19.71
C VAL A 47 19.54 -2.67 -20.47
N ARG A 48 19.42 -3.78 -19.74
CA ARG A 48 19.52 -5.14 -20.28
C ARG A 48 18.17 -5.81 -20.48
N ILE A 49 17.10 -5.24 -19.93
CA ILE A 49 15.75 -5.80 -19.92
C ILE A 49 14.83 -4.84 -20.65
N ALA A 50 14.12 -5.32 -21.66
CA ALA A 50 13.15 -4.48 -22.37
C ALA A 50 11.97 -4.13 -21.45
N THR A 51 11.67 -2.84 -21.29
CA THR A 51 10.53 -2.35 -20.48
C THR A 51 9.51 -1.56 -21.31
N PRO A 52 9.02 -2.09 -22.45
CA PRO A 52 8.27 -1.30 -23.44
C PRO A 52 6.97 -0.70 -22.89
N HIS A 53 6.31 -1.36 -21.93
CA HIS A 53 5.09 -0.83 -21.31
C HIS A 53 5.37 0.31 -20.33
N ILE A 54 6.47 0.24 -19.58
CA ILE A 54 6.88 1.33 -18.68
C ILE A 54 7.36 2.53 -19.50
N ASP A 55 8.10 2.27 -20.58
CA ASP A 55 8.55 3.32 -21.51
C ASP A 55 7.36 4.04 -22.15
N ARG A 56 6.33 3.28 -22.57
CA ARG A 56 5.09 3.87 -23.11
C ARG A 56 4.37 4.72 -22.08
N LEU A 57 4.25 4.26 -20.82
CA LEU A 57 3.65 5.06 -19.74
C LEU A 57 4.42 6.35 -19.49
N ALA A 58 5.76 6.29 -19.50
CA ALA A 58 6.61 7.47 -19.34
C ALA A 58 6.49 8.46 -20.50
N ALA A 59 6.35 7.98 -21.74
CA ALA A 59 6.20 8.82 -22.93
C ALA A 59 4.80 9.46 -23.06
N GLN A 60 3.77 8.82 -22.50
CA GLN A 60 2.38 9.30 -22.55
C GLN A 60 1.97 10.09 -21.31
N GLY A 61 2.88 10.28 -20.36
CA GLY A 61 2.57 10.89 -19.07
C GLY A 61 3.73 11.72 -18.53
N MET A 62 3.79 11.81 -17.21
CA MET A 62 4.83 12.54 -16.50
C MET A 62 5.90 11.57 -15.99
N ARG A 63 7.16 11.96 -16.16
CA ARG A 63 8.34 11.21 -15.69
C ARG A 63 9.16 12.09 -14.76
N PHE A 64 9.50 11.57 -13.58
CA PHE A 64 10.31 12.28 -12.59
C PHE A 64 11.77 11.81 -12.68
N THR A 65 12.70 12.73 -12.92
CA THR A 65 14.14 12.43 -12.87
C THR A 65 14.75 12.63 -11.48
N ASP A 66 13.98 13.23 -10.58
CA ASP A 66 14.34 13.46 -9.18
C ASP A 66 13.15 13.09 -8.28
N GLY A 67 13.17 11.85 -7.80
CA GLY A 67 12.09 11.27 -6.99
C GLY A 67 12.69 10.28 -6.00
N HIS A 68 12.28 10.40 -4.73
CA HIS A 68 12.92 9.67 -3.63
C HIS A 68 11.94 8.81 -2.86
N SER A 69 12.39 7.61 -2.51
CA SER A 69 11.79 6.83 -1.43
C SER A 69 12.26 7.38 -0.09
N SER A 70 11.39 7.34 0.92
CA SER A 70 11.78 7.74 2.28
C SER A 70 12.86 6.84 2.90
N SER A 71 13.06 5.63 2.38
CA SER A 71 14.04 4.67 2.86
C SER A 71 14.53 3.77 1.71
N GLY A 72 15.73 3.20 1.88
CA GLY A 72 16.30 2.21 0.96
C GLY A 72 15.83 0.78 1.19
N VAL A 73 14.92 0.53 2.14
CA VAL A 73 14.39 -0.81 2.44
C VAL A 73 12.86 -0.85 2.49
N CYS A 74 12.29 -2.03 2.31
CA CYS A 74 10.88 -2.24 1.98
C CYS A 74 9.87 -1.76 3.04
N SER A 75 9.89 -2.25 4.28
CA SER A 75 8.88 -1.88 5.31
C SER A 75 8.78 -0.35 5.54
N PRO A 76 9.86 0.39 5.81
CA PRO A 76 9.75 1.85 6.00
C PRO A 76 9.26 2.59 4.76
N SER A 77 9.65 2.17 3.55
CA SER A 77 9.17 2.79 2.31
C SER A 77 7.66 2.58 2.11
N ARG A 78 7.18 1.36 2.34
CA ARG A 78 5.74 1.01 2.28
C ARG A 78 4.94 1.76 3.34
N TYR A 79 5.48 1.89 4.55
CA TYR A 79 4.85 2.65 5.62
C TYR A 79 4.64 4.12 5.22
N THR A 80 5.68 4.76 4.66
CA THR A 80 5.58 6.16 4.24
C THR A 80 4.60 6.33 3.08
N LEU A 81 4.62 5.44 2.08
CA LEU A 81 3.67 5.47 0.96
C LEU A 81 2.23 5.43 1.44
N LEU A 82 1.91 4.50 2.35
CA LEU A 82 0.53 4.27 2.77
C LEU A 82 0.03 5.30 3.77
N THR A 83 0.91 5.86 4.62
CA THR A 83 0.49 6.76 5.71
C THR A 83 0.76 8.23 5.44
N GLY A 84 1.55 8.57 4.42
CA GLY A 84 2.03 9.92 4.17
C GLY A 84 2.95 10.48 5.26
N ARG A 85 3.50 9.62 6.14
CA ARG A 85 4.36 10.02 7.27
C ARG A 85 5.73 9.41 7.12
N TYR A 86 6.75 10.18 7.49
CA TYR A 86 8.10 9.64 7.64
C TYR A 86 8.13 8.40 8.53
N HIS A 87 8.80 7.36 8.04
CA HIS A 87 8.86 6.04 8.68
C HIS A 87 9.48 6.04 10.09
N TRP A 88 10.37 6.97 10.42
CA TRP A 88 10.92 7.14 11.78
C TRP A 88 9.88 7.61 12.81
N ARG A 89 8.65 7.97 12.39
CA ARG A 89 7.51 8.20 13.28
C ARG A 89 6.74 6.93 13.62
N SER A 90 7.20 5.77 13.15
CA SER A 90 6.67 4.45 13.52
C SER A 90 7.46 3.86 14.70
N ARG A 91 7.03 2.68 15.20
CA ARG A 91 7.80 1.94 16.21
C ARG A 91 9.12 1.37 15.69
N LEU A 92 9.28 1.21 14.37
CA LEU A 92 10.42 0.54 13.76
C LEU A 92 11.46 1.59 13.33
N GLN A 93 12.52 1.72 14.11
CA GLN A 93 13.56 2.73 13.89
C GLN A 93 14.72 2.23 13.01
N ARG A 94 14.84 0.91 12.83
CA ARG A 94 15.88 0.26 12.01
C ARG A 94 15.36 -1.05 11.45
N GLY A 95 15.87 -1.44 10.28
CA GLY A 95 15.56 -2.71 9.63
C GLY A 95 14.17 -2.75 8.99
N ILE A 96 13.63 -3.96 8.89
CA ILE A 96 12.34 -4.29 8.29
C ILE A 96 11.50 -5.07 9.29
N VAL A 97 10.19 -5.14 9.06
CA VAL A 97 9.29 -5.92 9.91
C VAL A 97 9.63 -7.39 9.77
N GLY A 98 9.91 -8.06 10.89
CA GLY A 98 10.19 -9.50 10.92
C GLY A 98 9.00 -10.36 10.48
N LEU A 99 9.27 -11.62 10.13
CA LEU A 99 8.29 -12.57 9.56
C LEU A 99 7.01 -12.69 10.41
N TRP A 100 7.16 -12.79 11.73
CA TRP A 100 6.05 -12.97 12.67
C TRP A 100 5.76 -11.72 13.51
N GLU A 101 6.17 -10.54 13.03
CA GLU A 101 5.98 -9.30 13.78
C GLU A 101 4.59 -8.69 13.59
N ARG A 102 4.13 -8.05 14.67
CA ARG A 102 2.88 -7.28 14.73
C ARG A 102 2.83 -6.15 13.70
N PRO A 103 1.64 -5.66 13.32
CA PRO A 103 1.49 -4.54 12.40
C PRO A 103 2.34 -3.32 12.79
N LEU A 104 2.91 -2.68 11.77
CA LEU A 104 3.70 -1.46 11.91
C LEU A 104 2.83 -0.20 11.85
N ILE A 105 1.74 -0.25 11.08
CA ILE A 105 0.73 0.80 11.03
C ILE A 105 -0.15 0.67 12.27
N ALA A 106 -0.25 1.73 13.07
CA ALA A 106 -1.15 1.77 14.22
C ALA A 106 -2.62 1.70 13.77
N ALA A 107 -3.49 1.06 14.55
CA ALA A 107 -4.89 0.83 14.17
C ALA A 107 -5.69 2.12 13.90
N ASP A 108 -5.33 3.22 14.55
CA ASP A 108 -5.94 4.55 14.39
C ASP A 108 -5.30 5.41 13.29
N ARG A 109 -4.27 4.88 12.60
CA ARG A 109 -3.53 5.62 11.59
C ARG A 109 -4.31 5.66 10.29
N LEU A 110 -4.68 6.87 9.86
CA LEU A 110 -5.17 7.10 8.49
C LEU A 110 -4.13 6.63 7.47
N THR A 111 -4.62 5.91 6.46
CA THR A 111 -3.87 5.42 5.31
C THR A 111 -4.50 5.92 4.02
N VAL A 112 -3.78 5.82 2.90
CA VAL A 112 -4.33 6.08 1.57
C VAL A 112 -5.56 5.20 1.27
N GLY A 113 -5.56 3.95 1.73
CA GLY A 113 -6.70 3.03 1.58
C GLY A 113 -7.94 3.52 2.34
N SER A 114 -7.80 3.79 3.64
CA SER A 114 -8.91 4.26 4.47
C SER A 114 -9.40 5.66 4.07
N LEU A 115 -8.49 6.53 3.59
CA LEU A 115 -8.86 7.81 3.01
C LEU A 115 -9.69 7.61 1.72
N ALA A 116 -9.26 6.74 0.81
CA ALA A 116 -9.99 6.44 -0.41
C ALA A 116 -11.39 5.85 -0.10
N GLN A 117 -11.49 4.93 0.86
CA GLN A 117 -12.78 4.39 1.30
C GLN A 117 -13.72 5.47 1.84
N LYS A 118 -13.22 6.42 2.65
CA LYS A 118 -14.01 7.57 3.14
C LYS A 118 -14.56 8.43 1.99
N HIS A 119 -13.90 8.43 0.85
CA HIS A 119 -14.35 9.12 -0.36
C HIS A 119 -15.10 8.21 -1.35
N GLY A 120 -15.56 7.04 -0.92
CA GLY A 120 -16.43 6.15 -1.71
C GLY A 120 -15.72 5.35 -2.79
N TYR A 121 -14.40 5.19 -2.70
CA TYR A 121 -13.66 4.29 -3.58
C TYR A 121 -13.78 2.84 -3.13
N ARG A 122 -13.87 1.93 -4.10
CA ARG A 122 -13.52 0.53 -3.87
C ARG A 122 -12.00 0.40 -3.84
N THR A 123 -11.48 -0.26 -2.82
CA THR A 123 -10.03 -0.38 -2.59
C THR A 123 -9.61 -1.83 -2.59
N ALA A 124 -8.52 -2.14 -3.30
CA ALA A 124 -7.89 -3.45 -3.32
C ALA A 124 -6.37 -3.31 -3.19
N CYS A 125 -5.73 -4.26 -2.52
CA CYS A 125 -4.27 -4.38 -2.46
C CYS A 125 -3.85 -5.73 -3.03
N VAL A 126 -2.82 -5.75 -3.88
CA VAL A 126 -2.34 -6.98 -4.52
C VAL A 126 -0.82 -7.06 -4.39
N GLY A 127 -0.33 -8.21 -3.94
CA GLY A 127 1.09 -8.51 -3.77
C GLY A 127 1.61 -8.26 -2.36
N LYS A 128 2.88 -7.85 -2.27
CA LYS A 128 3.64 -7.79 -1.01
C LYS A 128 3.13 -6.71 -0.06
N TRP A 129 2.84 -7.09 1.18
CA TRP A 129 2.46 -6.18 2.26
C TRP A 129 3.67 -5.68 3.08
N HIS A 130 4.38 -6.61 3.73
CA HIS A 130 5.60 -6.36 4.52
C HIS A 130 5.51 -5.25 5.59
N LEU A 131 4.34 -5.09 6.20
CA LEU A 131 4.11 -4.17 7.32
C LEU A 131 3.59 -4.87 8.58
N GLY A 132 3.79 -6.19 8.66
CA GLY A 132 3.40 -7.00 9.80
C GLY A 132 1.93 -7.41 9.78
N TRP A 133 1.62 -8.36 10.66
CA TRP A 133 0.32 -9.00 10.78
C TRP A 133 0.06 -9.38 12.23
N ASP A 134 -1.20 -9.47 12.61
CA ASP A 134 -1.60 -10.01 13.91
C ASP A 134 -1.70 -11.53 13.81
N TRP A 135 -0.53 -12.19 13.74
CA TRP A 135 -0.42 -13.62 13.53
C TRP A 135 -1.13 -14.42 14.65
N PRO A 136 -2.00 -15.40 14.30
CA PRO A 136 -2.72 -16.23 15.28
C PRO A 136 -1.80 -17.35 15.83
N ILE A 137 -0.64 -16.97 16.37
CA ILE A 137 0.37 -17.87 16.93
C ILE A 137 0.35 -17.74 18.46
N PRO A 138 -0.16 -18.74 19.20
CA PRO A 138 -0.13 -18.72 20.66
C PRO A 138 1.30 -18.65 21.20
N ASP A 139 1.51 -17.94 22.31
CA ASP A 139 2.84 -17.74 22.90
C ASP A 139 3.60 -19.06 23.13
N GLY A 140 2.91 -20.09 23.64
CA GLY A 140 3.50 -21.43 23.87
C GLY A 140 3.89 -22.18 22.60
N GLN A 141 3.42 -21.73 21.43
CA GLN A 141 3.70 -22.35 20.13
C GLN A 141 4.74 -21.59 19.30
N LYS A 142 5.17 -20.39 19.70
CA LYS A 142 6.15 -19.57 18.95
C LYS A 142 7.44 -20.30 18.56
N LYS A 143 7.88 -21.25 19.40
CA LYS A 143 9.05 -22.12 19.12
C LYS A 143 8.92 -22.91 17.82
N PHE A 144 7.72 -23.27 17.41
CA PHE A 144 7.45 -24.00 16.16
C PHE A 144 7.46 -23.11 14.92
N PHE A 145 7.58 -21.80 15.08
CA PHE A 145 7.61 -20.83 13.99
C PHE A 145 8.98 -20.16 13.84
N GLN A 146 9.96 -20.55 14.66
CA GLN A 146 11.31 -20.02 14.55
C GLN A 146 11.95 -20.45 13.23
N THR A 147 12.57 -19.48 12.55
CA THR A 147 13.32 -19.68 11.31
C THR A 147 14.75 -19.21 11.56
N GLY A 148 15.71 -19.80 10.85
CA GLY A 148 17.08 -19.30 10.82
C GLY A 148 17.23 -17.92 10.17
N GLY A 149 16.18 -17.41 9.53
CA GLY A 149 16.20 -16.12 8.84
C GLY A 149 17.05 -16.15 7.56
N TYR A 150 17.34 -14.96 7.02
CA TYR A 150 18.17 -14.81 5.84
C TYR A 150 19.62 -15.21 6.15
N GLY A 151 20.07 -16.35 5.60
CA GLY A 151 21.39 -16.94 5.87
C GLY A 151 21.43 -17.95 7.02
N GLY A 152 20.29 -18.25 7.65
CA GLY A 152 20.21 -19.25 8.71
C GLY A 152 20.35 -20.70 8.22
N LYS A 153 20.34 -21.62 9.18
CA LYS A 153 20.33 -23.07 8.93
C LYS A 153 19.20 -23.43 7.96
N LYS A 154 19.57 -24.05 6.84
CA LYS A 154 18.65 -24.44 5.76
C LYS A 154 18.12 -25.87 5.94
N ASP A 155 18.68 -26.62 6.87
CA ASP A 155 18.43 -28.02 7.20
C ASP A 155 17.49 -28.17 8.41
N LEU A 156 16.42 -27.36 8.47
CA LEU A 156 15.39 -27.49 9.50
C LEU A 156 14.37 -28.55 9.09
N ALA A 157 14.31 -29.66 9.84
CA ALA A 157 13.30 -30.69 9.66
C ALA A 157 12.02 -30.36 10.44
N ALA A 158 10.89 -30.24 9.74
CA ALA A 158 9.60 -30.05 10.38
C ALA A 158 9.13 -31.34 11.05
N THR A 159 8.87 -31.30 12.36
CA THR A 159 8.24 -32.41 13.10
C THR A 159 6.71 -32.38 12.95
N ASP A 160 6.01 -33.43 13.39
CA ASP A 160 4.53 -33.41 13.39
C ASP A 160 3.94 -32.31 14.27
N ALA A 161 4.63 -31.97 15.38
CA ALA A 161 4.24 -30.85 16.22
C ALA A 161 4.33 -29.50 15.47
N HIS A 162 5.35 -29.30 14.62
CA HIS A 162 5.44 -28.12 13.76
C HIS A 162 4.25 -28.07 12.80
N ARG A 163 3.99 -29.18 12.08
CA ARG A 163 2.88 -29.27 11.12
C ARG A 163 1.52 -29.02 11.76
N ALA A 164 1.29 -29.55 12.96
CA ALA A 164 0.05 -29.32 13.71
C ALA A 164 -0.12 -27.85 14.10
N ALA A 165 0.93 -27.20 14.62
CA ALA A 165 0.90 -25.79 14.98
C ALA A 165 0.66 -24.89 13.74
N TRP A 166 1.33 -25.17 12.62
CA TRP A 166 1.15 -24.42 11.38
C TRP A 166 -0.26 -24.55 10.82
N ARG A 167 -0.82 -25.77 10.79
CA ARG A 167 -2.21 -25.99 10.36
C ARG A 167 -3.20 -25.22 11.25
N ALA A 168 -2.98 -25.20 12.56
CA ALA A 168 -3.84 -24.47 13.48
C ALA A 168 -3.77 -22.94 13.26
N ALA A 169 -2.58 -22.38 13.01
CA ALA A 169 -2.42 -20.95 12.77
C ALA A 169 -2.93 -20.52 11.38
N PHE A 170 -2.57 -21.25 10.31
CA PHE A 170 -2.88 -20.86 8.93
C PHE A 170 -4.29 -21.26 8.45
N SER A 171 -5.07 -21.95 9.28
CA SER A 171 -6.51 -22.20 9.02
C SER A 171 -7.41 -21.06 9.51
N GLN A 172 -6.84 -20.06 10.19
CA GLN A 172 -7.57 -18.92 10.71
C GLN A 172 -7.35 -17.68 9.84
N PRO A 173 -8.29 -16.72 9.83
CA PRO A 173 -8.04 -15.39 9.28
C PRO A 173 -6.83 -14.75 9.96
N ILE A 174 -6.02 -14.02 9.19
CA ILE A 174 -4.82 -13.33 9.68
C ILE A 174 -5.10 -11.81 9.69
N PRO A 175 -5.44 -11.22 10.85
CA PRO A 175 -5.76 -9.79 10.95
C PRO A 175 -4.51 -8.90 10.89
N GLY A 176 -4.74 -7.57 10.98
CA GLY A 176 -3.67 -6.57 11.07
C GLY A 176 -2.98 -6.22 9.75
N GLY A 177 -3.32 -6.92 8.66
CA GLY A 177 -2.78 -6.68 7.32
C GLY A 177 -3.50 -5.59 6.51
N PRO A 178 -3.48 -5.68 5.17
CA PRO A 178 -4.07 -4.69 4.27
C PRO A 178 -5.55 -4.39 4.54
N LEU A 179 -6.34 -5.39 4.92
CA LEU A 179 -7.75 -5.20 5.23
C LEU A 179 -7.96 -4.25 6.42
N ALA A 180 -7.11 -4.36 7.45
CA ALA A 180 -7.11 -3.44 8.58
C ALA A 180 -6.58 -2.04 8.21
N ALA A 181 -5.82 -1.93 7.11
CA ALA A 181 -5.25 -0.69 6.60
C ALA A 181 -6.13 0.01 5.54
N GLY A 182 -7.42 -0.33 5.44
CA GLY A 182 -8.38 0.35 4.57
C GLY A 182 -8.45 -0.16 3.14
N PHE A 183 -8.02 -1.40 2.89
CA PHE A 183 -8.28 -2.11 1.64
C PHE A 183 -9.47 -3.05 1.80
N GLY A 184 -10.47 -2.98 0.90
CA GLY A 184 -11.64 -3.86 0.95
C GLY A 184 -11.34 -5.28 0.47
N GLU A 185 -10.35 -5.43 -0.41
CA GLU A 185 -9.91 -6.70 -0.98
C GLU A 185 -8.38 -6.82 -0.87
N TYR A 186 -7.88 -8.04 -0.65
CA TYR A 186 -6.45 -8.33 -0.62
C TYR A 186 -6.12 -9.69 -1.24
N PHE A 187 -5.06 -9.72 -2.06
CA PHE A 187 -4.45 -10.95 -2.56
C PHE A 187 -2.92 -10.81 -2.56
N GLY A 188 -2.21 -11.57 -1.73
CA GLY A 188 -0.75 -11.47 -1.68
C GLY A 188 -0.09 -12.12 -0.47
N THR A 189 1.13 -11.66 -0.17
CA THR A 189 2.02 -12.13 0.90
C THR A 189 2.49 -11.02 1.85
#